data_AF-Q117C0-F1
#
_entry.id   AF-Q117C0-F1
#
_cell.length_a   1.000
_cell.length_b   1.000
_cell.length_c   1.000
_cell.angle_alpha   90.00
_cell.angle_beta   90.00
_cell.angle_gamma   90.00
#
_symmetry.space_group_name_H-M   'P 1'
#
loop_
_entity.id
_entity.type
_entity.pdbx_description
1 polymer ?
#
loop_
_entity_poly.entity_id
_entity_poly.type
_entity_poly.pdbx_seq_one_letter_code
_entity_poly.pdbx_strand_id
1 'polypeptide(L)'
;MKACPKCGASNLDTAKFCNECGLKLETKLAAKTVKSYSREKFIETLRQRAETLDIKRKADIMFVLDCTGSMQGEIYGIKETIMEFADTIEKDGV
;
A
#
# COMPACT_ATOMS: atom_id res chain seq x y z
N MET A 1 -10.20 38.13 -13.47
CA MET A 1 -11.62 37.85 -13.18
C MET A 1 -12.33 37.65 -14.51
N LYS A 2 -13.13 36.59 -14.63
CA LYS A 2 -13.91 36.28 -15.83
C LYS A 2 -15.40 36.41 -15.56
N ALA A 3 -16.11 37.09 -16.45
CA ALA A 3 -17.56 37.17 -16.38
C ALA A 3 -18.20 35.87 -16.86
N CYS A 4 -19.26 35.43 -16.19
CA CYS A 4 -20.04 34.28 -16.63
C CYS A 4 -20.86 34.66 -17.87
N PRO A 5 -20.77 33.91 -18.99
CA PRO A 5 -21.53 34.24 -20.21
C PRO A 5 -23.04 34.01 -20.07
N LYS A 6 -23.50 33.26 -19.04
CA LYS A 6 -24.92 32.99 -18.80
C LYS A 6 -25.59 34.03 -17.89
N CYS A 7 -24.92 34.47 -16.83
CA CYS A 7 -25.52 35.34 -15.81
C CYS A 7 -24.76 36.64 -15.53
N GLY A 8 -23.63 36.88 -16.19
CA GLY A 8 -22.81 38.10 -16.02
C GLY A 8 -21.99 38.17 -14.73
N ALA A 9 -22.16 37.22 -13.79
CA ALA A 9 -21.43 37.23 -12.52
C ALA A 9 -19.91 37.22 -12.71
N SER A 10 -19.19 37.98 -11.88
CA SER A 10 -17.72 38.00 -11.86
C SER A 10 -17.18 36.78 -11.11
N ASN A 11 -16.35 35.98 -11.76
CA ASN A 11 -15.76 34.77 -11.19
C ASN A 11 -14.22 34.83 -11.24
N LEU A 12 -13.57 34.05 -10.38
CA LEU A 12 -12.12 33.86 -10.43
C LEU A 12 -11.69 33.24 -11.76
N ASP A 13 -10.50 33.58 -12.26
CA ASP A 13 -10.01 33.06 -13.55
C ASP A 13 -9.82 31.52 -13.51
N THR A 14 -9.49 31.00 -12.33
CA THR A 14 -9.36 29.57 -12.03
C THR A 14 -10.69 28.85 -11.77
N ALA A 15 -11.81 29.56 -11.66
CA ALA A 15 -13.12 28.97 -11.36
C ALA A 15 -13.55 28.00 -12.48
N LYS A 16 -13.84 26.75 -12.12
CA LYS A 16 -14.33 25.72 -13.06
C LYS A 16 -15.82 25.83 -13.35
N PHE A 17 -16.57 26.46 -12.44
CA PHE A 17 -18.00 26.68 -12.51
C PHE A 17 -18.32 28.11 -12.04
N CYS A 18 -19.45 28.66 -12.49
CA CYS A 18 -19.96 29.93 -12.02
C CYS A 18 -20.56 29.78 -10.63
N ASN A 19 -20.16 30.65 -9.69
CA ASN A 19 -20.62 30.62 -8.30
C ASN A 19 -22.10 31.02 -8.13
N GLU A 20 -22.69 31.68 -9.13
CA GLU A 20 -24.09 32.13 -9.08
C GLU A 20 -25.05 31.17 -9.81
N CYS A 21 -24.75 30.82 -11.08
CA CYS A 21 -25.69 30.07 -11.92
C CYS A 21 -25.27 28.62 -12.21
N GLY A 22 -24.12 28.17 -11.68
CA GLY A 22 -23.62 26.80 -11.85
C GLY A 22 -23.10 26.44 -13.25
N LEU A 23 -23.10 27.38 -14.21
CA LEU A 23 -22.56 27.13 -15.55
C LEU A 23 -21.09 26.69 -15.47
N LYS A 24 -20.74 25.59 -16.14
CA LYS A 24 -19.34 25.17 -16.30
C LYS A 24 -18.58 26.21 -17.11
N LEU A 25 -17.57 26.82 -16.50
CA LEU A 25 -16.71 27.80 -17.17
C LEU A 25 -15.53 27.04 -17.76
N GLU A 26 -15.32 27.17 -19.07
CA GLU A 26 -14.16 26.56 -19.71
C GLU A 26 -12.89 27.20 -19.15
N THR A 27 -12.16 26.42 -18.36
CA THR A 27 -10.81 26.79 -17.96
C THR A 27 -9.88 26.18 -19.01
N LYS A 28 -9.03 27.01 -19.64
CA LYS A 28 -7.82 26.52 -20.31
C LYS A 28 -6.93 25.88 -19.24
N LEU A 29 -7.29 24.68 -18.81
CA LEU A 29 -6.38 23.80 -18.11
C LEU A 29 -5.30 23.50 -19.14
N ALA A 30 -4.10 24.03 -18.91
CA ALA A 30 -2.91 23.45 -19.52
C ALA A 30 -3.02 21.95 -19.23
N ALA A 31 -3.30 21.17 -20.27
CA ALA A 31 -3.44 19.73 -20.16
C ALA A 31 -2.17 19.24 -19.46
N LYS A 32 -2.29 18.82 -18.20
CA LYS A 32 -1.16 18.18 -17.52
C LYS A 32 -0.89 16.92 -18.33
N THR A 33 0.26 16.91 -19.00
CA THR A 33 0.72 15.78 -19.79
C THR A 33 0.74 14.57 -18.87
N VAL A 34 -0.21 13.66 -19.07
CA VAL A 34 -0.14 12.35 -18.44
C VAL A 34 1.12 11.72 -19.02
N LYS A 35 2.13 11.47 -18.18
CA LYS A 35 3.34 10.76 -18.62
C LYS A 35 2.90 9.39 -19.10
N SER A 36 2.82 9.21 -20.42
CA SER A 36 2.54 7.92 -21.03
C SER A 36 3.81 7.09 -20.93
N TYR A 37 3.84 6.16 -19.99
CA TYR A 37 4.89 5.15 -19.93
C TYR A 37 4.54 4.03 -20.90
N SER A 38 5.54 3.50 -21.62
CA SER A 38 5.34 2.28 -22.40
C SER A 38 4.99 1.13 -21.46
N ARG A 39 4.18 0.19 -21.95
CA ARG A 39 3.69 -0.96 -21.16
C ARG A 39 4.86 -1.74 -20.54
N GLU A 40 5.95 -1.87 -21.29
CA GLU A 40 7.15 -2.60 -20.91
C GLU A 40 7.84 -1.95 -19.72
N LYS A 41 8.02 -0.62 -19.76
CA LYS A 41 8.69 0.14 -18.70
C LYS A 41 7.87 0.18 -17.41
N PHE A 42 6.55 0.17 -17.53
CA PHE A 42 5.65 0.09 -16.38
C PHE A 42 5.70 -1.28 -15.70
N ILE A 43 5.67 -2.37 -16.48
CA ILE A 43 5.80 -3.74 -15.95
C ILE A 43 7.14 -3.92 -15.24
N GLU A 44 8.23 -3.42 -15.83
CA GLU A 44 9.56 -3.48 -15.23
C GLU A 44 9.63 -2.76 -13.88
N THR A 45 9.07 -1.54 -13.81
CA THR A 45 9.05 -0.76 -12.56
C THR A 45 8.23 -1.44 -11.47
N LEU A 46 7.14 -2.12 -11.84
CA LEU A 46 6.31 -2.88 -10.89
C LEU A 46 7.04 -4.11 -10.35
N ARG A 47 7.76 -4.85 -11.21
CA ARG A 47 8.57 -6.00 -10.78
C ARG A 47 9.68 -5.57 -9.81
N GLN A 48 10.44 -4.55 -10.18
CA GLN A 48 11.50 -4.00 -9.32
C GLN A 48 10.94 -3.60 -7.96
N ARG A 49 9.77 -2.96 -7.92
CA ARG A 49 9.13 -2.60 -6.66
C ARG A 49 8.66 -3.81 -5.86
N ALA A 50 8.06 -4.81 -6.50
CA ALA A 50 7.66 -6.04 -5.84
C ALA A 50 8.87 -6.77 -5.22
N GLU A 51 9.99 -6.86 -5.95
CA GLU A 51 11.23 -7.46 -5.46
C GLU A 51 11.85 -6.67 -4.30
N THR A 52 11.83 -5.32 -4.36
CA THR A 52 12.30 -4.50 -3.23
C THR A 52 11.37 -4.54 -2.00
N LEU A 53 10.12 -4.98 -2.16
CA LEU A 53 9.17 -5.19 -1.06
C LEU A 53 9.29 -6.61 -0.48
N ASP A 54 9.79 -7.56 -1.26
CA ASP A 54 10.08 -8.94 -0.85
C ASP A 54 11.42 -9.06 -0.11
N ILE A 55 11.77 -8.05 0.69
CA ILE A 55 12.83 -8.17 1.68
C ILE A 55 12.37 -9.25 2.65
N LYS A 56 12.87 -10.48 2.47
CA LYS A 56 12.73 -11.61 3.40
C LYS A 56 13.02 -11.09 4.81
N ARG A 57 11.97 -10.78 5.56
CA ARG A 57 12.10 -10.25 6.92
C ARG A 57 12.61 -11.40 7.78
N LYS A 58 13.80 -11.25 8.33
CA LYS A 58 14.36 -12.21 9.28
C LYS A 58 13.79 -11.93 10.66
N ALA A 59 13.30 -12.97 11.33
CA ALA A 59 12.85 -12.91 12.72
C ALA A 59 13.58 -14.01 13.50
N ASP A 60 14.21 -13.63 14.61
CA ASP A 60 14.81 -14.57 15.56
C ASP A 60 13.81 -14.78 16.70
N ILE A 61 13.42 -16.03 16.97
CA ILE A 61 12.43 -16.39 17.98
C ILE A 61 13.09 -17.28 19.03
N MET A 62 12.96 -16.91 20.31
CA MET A 62 13.45 -17.71 21.44
C MET A 62 12.31 -18.00 22.42
N PHE A 63 12.07 -19.27 22.69
CA PHE A 63 11.06 -19.72 23.65
C PHE A 63 11.72 -19.97 25.01
N VAL A 64 11.17 -19.34 26.06
CA VAL A 64 11.55 -19.59 27.45
C VAL A 64 10.38 -20.28 28.13
N LEU A 65 10.61 -21.51 28.58
CA LEU A 65 9.59 -22.33 29.24
C LEU A 65 9.96 -22.48 30.72
N ASP A 66 9.01 -22.18 31.61
CA ASP A 66 9.14 -22.45 33.03
C ASP A 66 8.91 -23.94 33.28
N CYS A 67 9.98 -24.65 33.66
CA CYS A 67 9.98 -26.11 33.84
C CYS A 67 9.89 -26.53 35.32
N THR A 68 9.15 -25.81 36.15
CA THR A 68 9.06 -26.11 37.59
C THR A 68 7.95 -27.11 37.95
N GLY A 69 8.33 -28.17 38.67
CA GLY A 69 7.53 -28.82 39.71
C GLY A 69 6.48 -29.88 39.36
N SER A 70 5.66 -29.76 38.30
CA SER A 70 4.54 -30.71 38.11
C SER A 70 3.96 -30.85 36.70
N MET A 71 4.36 -30.02 35.72
CA MET A 71 3.72 -29.96 34.39
C MET A 71 4.54 -30.61 33.27
N GLN A 72 5.40 -31.59 33.59
CA GLN A 72 6.36 -32.15 32.64
C GLN A 72 5.71 -32.65 31.33
N GLY A 73 4.56 -33.33 31.40
CA GLY A 73 3.86 -33.83 30.21
C GLY A 73 3.38 -32.72 29.26
N GLU A 74 2.83 -31.65 29.81
CA GLU A 74 2.38 -30.49 29.03
C GLU A 74 3.56 -29.72 28.43
N ILE A 75 4.67 -29.61 29.16
CA ILE A 75 5.92 -29.01 28.68
C ILE A 75 6.51 -29.81 27.52
N TYR A 76 6.50 -31.15 27.60
CA TYR A 76 6.95 -31.99 26.48
C TYR A 76 6.08 -31.79 25.25
N GLY A 77 4.75 -31.72 25.41
CA GLY A 77 3.83 -31.44 24.29
C GLY A 77 4.09 -30.07 23.64
N ILE A 78 4.34 -29.03 24.45
CA ILE A 78 4.69 -27.70 23.94
C ILE A 78 6.02 -27.73 23.18
N LYS A 79 7.04 -28.43 23.71
CA LYS A 79 8.33 -28.59 23.05
C LYS A 79 8.19 -29.29 21.69
N GLU A 80 7.47 -30.41 21.63
CA GLU A 80 7.22 -31.15 20.38
C GLU A 80 6.52 -30.26 19.35
N THR A 81 5.48 -29.53 19.76
CA THR A 81 4.75 -28.61 18.88
C THR A 81 5.63 -27.49 18.35
N ILE A 82 6.53 -26.93 19.18
CA ILE A 82 7.48 -25.90 18.75
C ILE A 82 8.46 -26.45 17.72
N MET A 83 8.93 -27.69 17.90
CA MET A 83 9.84 -28.34 16.95
C MET A 83 9.14 -28.63 15.62
N GLU A 84 7.93 -29.20 15.64
CA GLU A 84 7.14 -29.46 14.43
C GLU A 84 6.85 -28.17 13.64
N PHE A 85 6.56 -27.07 14.37
CA PHE A 85 6.37 -25.76 13.76
C PHE A 85 7.67 -25.24 13.11
N ALA A 86 8.81 -25.39 13.77
CA ALA A 86 10.11 -25.00 13.23
C ALA A 86 10.45 -25.79 11.95
N ASP A 87 10.23 -27.11 11.97
CA ASP A 87 10.43 -27.97 10.80
C ASP A 87 9.52 -27.58 9.62
N THR A 88 8.28 -27.17 9.92
CA THR A 88 7.34 -26.69 8.90
C THR A 88 7.82 -25.40 8.25
N ILE A 89 8.31 -24.43 9.05
CA ILE A 89 8.88 -23.18 8.54
C ILE A 89 10.08 -23.47 7.62
N GLU A 90 10.99 -24.36 8.03
CA GLU A 90 12.17 -24.70 7.25
C GLU A 90 11.79 -25.39 5.93
N LYS A 91 10.81 -26.31 5.96
CA LYS A 91 10.31 -26.99 4.76
C LYS A 91 9.62 -26.05 3.78
N ASP A 92 8.89 -25.05 4.27
CA ASP A 92 8.20 -24.05 3.45
C ASP A 92 9.18 -23.00 2.87
N GLY A 93 10.47 -23.07 3.22
CA GLY A 93 11.54 -22.24 2.65
C GLY A 93 11.55 -20.80 3.13
N VAL A 94 10.95 -20.56 4.31
CA VAL A 94 10.94 -19.27 5.02
C VAL A 94 12.26 -19.08 5.77
#